data_AF-A0A5C6XE34-F1
#
_entry.id   AF-A0A5C6XE34-F1
#
_cell.length_a   1.000
_cell.length_b   1.000
_cell.length_c   1.000
_cell.angle_alpha   90.00
_cell.angle_beta   90.00
_cell.angle_gamma   90.00
#
_symmetry.space_group_name_H-M   'P 1'
#
loop_
_entity.id
_entity.type
_entity.pdbx_description
1 polymer ?
#
loop_
_entity_poly.entity_id
_entity_poly.type
_entity_poly.pdbx_seq_one_letter_code
_entity_poly.pdbx_strand_id
1 'polypeptide(L)'
;MSKFPVFRGVVALLALLLANAGCIQNKQCTSAADCFVGEFCQAGVCIERDDSDDPDADAPDADASDTDAPDTEHPDTDAPDAEEPDAEEPDAEEPDAEEPDEDVIYEGSLILENAADVQAALPYTEITGGLTFQVNTDNVSSIELPALRRVRGTVMINSLSTTESISMPALTSIGQGFMGSGNAALRSINLPVLESIGGGMTISNTEASSLYFPELRQVGGAVFFSNNTTITSVSLPLLETVTGDFSLLNLSMLNDLTLGSLRTVGGTLMLGALQVDRVVLGSLEQIGQSVSIYGNENLEILSMPRLQEQGAQGSGSSNLTFSISTSPLLDTLEIDALQQAHGIFSITGVTAELVVESEALQAVGQNLSLTQNPGMTAVDLPALVSVGNNLSIGINDALIGLNLASLANVQGNVSIGSNPQLSHCQVLAIQEQLESGGWEGEFASNGNLAENCD
;
A
#
# COMPACT_ATOMS: atom_id res chain seq x y z
N MET A 1 65.74 -8.29 10.15
CA MET A 1 65.95 -7.06 10.94
C MET A 1 64.70 -6.88 11.80
N SER A 2 64.75 -6.95 13.14
CA SER A 2 65.08 -5.85 14.08
C SER A 2 64.13 -4.65 13.88
N LYS A 3 63.27 -4.21 14.82
CA LYS A 3 63.25 -4.35 16.30
C LYS A 3 61.85 -4.18 16.93
N PHE A 4 61.76 -4.65 18.19
CA PHE A 4 60.82 -4.38 19.31
C PHE A 4 60.41 -2.88 19.54
N PRO A 5 59.45 -2.53 20.43
CA PRO A 5 58.94 -3.31 21.58
C PRO A 5 57.42 -3.36 21.89
N VAL A 6 57.08 -4.27 22.80
CA VAL A 6 55.84 -4.34 23.59
C VAL A 6 56.04 -3.59 24.91
N PHE A 7 55.00 -2.94 25.45
CA PHE A 7 54.88 -2.68 26.90
C PHE A 7 53.46 -3.02 27.39
N ARG A 8 53.35 -3.50 28.63
CA ARG A 8 52.14 -4.11 29.22
C ARG A 8 51.51 -3.22 30.30
N GLY A 9 50.17 -3.29 30.38
CA GLY A 9 49.38 -3.06 31.60
C GLY A 9 48.98 -1.60 31.86
N VAL A 10 47.91 -1.31 32.62
CA VAL A 10 47.13 -2.14 33.57
C VAL A 10 45.70 -1.52 33.75
N VAL A 11 44.63 -2.32 33.62
CA VAL A 11 43.31 -2.31 34.37
C VAL A 11 42.51 -0.99 34.45
N ALA A 12 41.17 -0.86 34.34
CA ALA A 12 39.96 -1.73 34.22
C ALA A 12 38.90 -0.99 33.32
N LEU A 13 37.66 -1.43 33.05
CA LEU A 13 36.79 -2.51 33.56
C LEU A 13 35.78 -2.93 32.46
N LEU A 14 35.19 -4.12 32.59
CA LEU A 14 33.96 -4.61 31.91
C LEU A 14 32.79 -3.60 32.01
N ALA A 15 31.74 -3.59 31.16
CA ALA A 15 31.26 -4.50 30.10
C ALA A 15 30.66 -3.68 28.92
N LEU A 16 29.89 -4.16 27.91
CA LEU A 16 29.36 -5.49 27.53
C LEU A 16 29.31 -5.58 25.97
N LEU A 17 28.22 -6.08 25.36
CA LEU A 17 27.83 -5.99 23.95
C LEU A 17 26.29 -5.90 23.86
N LEU A 18 25.75 -5.18 22.85
CA LEU A 18 24.64 -5.54 21.92
C LEU A 18 23.81 -4.31 21.45
N ALA A 19 23.08 -4.50 20.33
CA ALA A 19 22.15 -3.58 19.65
C ALA A 19 22.81 -2.33 18.99
N ASN A 20 22.81 -2.24 17.65
CA ASN A 20 21.77 -1.64 16.77
C ASN A 20 21.66 -0.12 16.96
N ALA A 21 21.38 0.73 15.98
CA ALA A 21 21.36 0.78 14.52
C ALA A 21 20.86 2.22 14.22
N GLY A 22 21.19 2.83 13.08
CA GLY A 22 20.50 4.04 12.58
C GLY A 22 20.34 5.25 13.51
N CYS A 23 21.23 6.24 13.39
CA CYS A 23 20.92 7.63 13.80
C CYS A 23 21.55 8.62 12.82
N ILE A 24 20.75 9.14 11.89
CA ILE A 24 21.13 10.24 11.00
C ILE A 24 20.00 11.28 10.99
N GLN A 25 19.95 12.12 12.03
CA GLN A 25 19.79 13.59 11.95
C GLN A 25 19.54 14.18 13.34
N ASN A 26 20.39 15.12 13.77
CA ASN A 26 20.08 15.98 14.91
C ASN A 26 18.90 16.91 14.55
N LYS A 27 17.70 16.60 15.03
CA LYS A 27 16.59 17.56 15.07
C LYS A 27 16.43 18.05 16.51
N GLN A 28 16.60 19.36 16.70
CA GLN A 28 16.37 20.00 17.99
C GLN A 28 14.91 20.44 18.07
N CYS A 29 14.21 20.08 19.15
CA CYS A 29 12.82 20.43 19.41
C CYS A 29 12.67 21.21 20.72
N THR A 30 11.58 21.97 20.87
CA THR A 30 11.20 22.66 22.11
C THR A 30 9.82 22.29 22.62
N SER A 31 8.97 21.72 21.76
CA SER A 31 7.62 21.23 22.04
C SER A 31 7.28 20.06 21.10
N ALA A 32 6.19 19.35 21.37
CA ALA A 32 5.71 18.28 20.49
C ALA A 32 5.32 18.77 19.09
N ALA A 33 4.98 20.06 18.92
CA ALA A 33 4.67 20.65 17.62
C ALA A 33 5.91 20.84 16.71
N ASP A 34 7.12 20.69 17.27
CA ASP A 34 8.38 20.73 16.51
C ASP A 34 8.79 19.35 15.96
N CYS A 35 8.02 18.29 16.24
CA CYS A 35 8.29 16.90 15.89
C CYS A 35 7.25 16.33 14.90
N PHE A 36 7.55 15.20 14.27
CA PHE A 36 6.62 14.55 13.35
C PHE A 36 5.47 13.84 14.08
N VAL A 37 4.39 13.55 13.35
CA VAL A 37 3.24 12.80 13.87
C VAL A 37 3.68 11.37 14.20
N GLY A 38 3.50 10.96 15.45
CA GLY A 38 4.03 9.70 16.01
C GLY A 38 5.24 9.89 16.93
N GLU A 39 5.92 11.05 16.83
CA GLU A 39 7.01 11.43 17.74
C GLU A 39 6.52 12.33 18.88
N PHE A 40 7.33 12.44 19.94
CA PHE A 40 7.22 13.49 20.95
C PHE A 40 8.59 14.11 21.27
N CYS A 41 8.58 15.37 21.70
CA CYS A 41 9.80 16.08 22.04
C CYS A 41 10.26 15.73 23.47
N GLN A 42 11.40 15.07 23.62
CA GLN A 42 12.00 14.74 24.91
C GLN A 42 13.47 15.17 24.96
N ALA A 43 13.83 15.92 26.02
CA ALA A 43 15.18 16.45 26.23
C ALA A 43 15.78 17.25 25.05
N GLY A 44 14.92 17.80 24.18
CA GLY A 44 15.31 18.59 23.01
C GLY A 44 15.58 17.78 21.74
N VAL A 45 15.15 16.51 21.67
CA VAL A 45 15.17 15.66 20.47
C VAL A 45 13.79 15.01 20.30
N CYS A 46 13.37 14.79 19.05
CA CYS A 46 12.13 14.05 18.75
C CYS A 46 12.37 12.53 18.88
N ILE A 47 11.42 11.82 19.49
CA ILE A 47 11.50 10.38 19.76
C ILE A 47 10.16 9.73 19.37
N GLU A 48 10.20 8.63 18.62
CA GLU A 48 9.05 7.81 18.26
C GLU A 48 8.45 7.08 19.48
N ARG A 49 7.18 6.67 19.38
CA ARG A 49 6.50 5.85 20.40
C ARG A 49 6.61 4.36 20.04
N ASP A 50 7.26 3.57 20.90
CA ASP A 50 7.21 2.11 20.85
C ASP A 50 5.86 1.62 21.40
N ASP A 51 4.89 1.35 20.51
CA ASP A 51 3.61 0.74 20.88
C ASP A 51 3.76 -0.80 21.05
N SER A 52 4.52 -1.23 22.07
CA SER A 52 4.83 -2.66 22.32
C SER A 52 4.61 -3.16 23.75
N ASP A 53 3.82 -2.45 24.55
CA ASP A 53 3.33 -2.89 25.87
C ASP A 53 1.79 -3.10 25.86
N ASP A 54 1.34 -4.20 25.27
CA ASP A 54 -0.01 -4.76 25.49
C ASP A 54 0.10 -5.92 26.51
N PRO A 55 -0.35 -5.73 27.78
CA PRO A 55 -0.07 -6.66 28.86
C PRO A 55 -1.19 -7.69 29.10
N ASP A 56 -1.83 -8.22 28.05
CA ASP A 56 -2.88 -9.26 28.19
C ASP A 56 -2.82 -10.37 27.10
N ALA A 57 -1.68 -11.07 27.04
CA ALA A 57 -1.58 -12.39 26.39
C ALA A 57 -0.61 -13.33 27.13
N ASP A 58 -0.86 -14.64 27.01
CA ASP A 58 -0.02 -15.77 27.46
C ASP A 58 0.17 -16.00 28.98
N ALA A 59 -0.89 -16.52 29.62
CA ALA A 59 -0.75 -17.49 30.71
C ALA A 59 -0.97 -18.92 30.17
N PRO A 60 -0.01 -19.86 30.32
CA PRO A 60 -0.13 -21.19 29.72
C PRO A 60 -1.00 -22.14 30.55
N ASP A 61 -1.91 -22.84 29.90
CA ASP A 61 -2.70 -23.93 30.49
C ASP A 61 -1.79 -25.06 30.99
N ALA A 62 -1.98 -25.45 32.25
CA ALA A 62 -1.29 -26.57 32.88
C ALA A 62 -2.30 -27.63 33.32
N ASP A 63 -2.25 -28.79 32.64
CA ASP A 63 -2.99 -30.01 32.97
C ASP A 63 -2.91 -30.36 34.47
N ALA A 64 -4.06 -30.47 35.15
CA ALA A 64 -4.16 -31.04 36.48
C ALA A 64 -5.47 -31.83 36.65
N SER A 65 -5.32 -33.09 37.06
CA SER A 65 -6.37 -34.10 37.11
C SER A 65 -7.37 -33.94 38.25
N ASP A 66 -8.64 -34.16 37.90
CA ASP A 66 -9.72 -34.80 38.67
C ASP A 66 -9.35 -35.41 40.04
N THR A 67 -9.95 -34.92 41.12
CA THR A 67 -10.19 -35.67 42.38
C THR A 67 -11.42 -35.18 43.14
N ASP A 68 -12.11 -36.15 43.74
CA ASP A 68 -13.40 -36.09 44.43
C ASP A 68 -13.59 -34.99 45.51
N ALA A 69 -14.85 -34.56 45.64
CA ALA A 69 -15.36 -33.80 46.79
C ALA A 69 -15.35 -34.63 48.10
N PRO A 70 -15.57 -33.98 49.26
CA PRO A 70 -16.89 -34.14 49.86
C PRO A 70 -17.47 -32.90 50.56
N ASP A 71 -18.80 -32.89 50.71
CA ASP A 71 -19.57 -31.91 51.46
C ASP A 71 -19.21 -31.85 52.95
N THR A 72 -19.20 -30.64 53.53
CA THR A 72 -19.49 -30.43 54.97
C THR A 72 -20.24 -29.12 55.22
N GLU A 73 -21.53 -29.27 55.55
CA GLU A 73 -22.29 -28.57 56.61
C GLU A 73 -22.15 -27.03 56.77
N HIS A 74 -23.28 -26.34 56.53
CA HIS A 74 -23.59 -25.02 57.07
C HIS A 74 -23.49 -25.00 58.62
N PRO A 75 -23.11 -23.84 59.19
CA PRO A 75 -23.79 -23.35 60.38
C PRO A 75 -24.35 -21.93 60.17
N ASP A 76 -25.61 -21.74 60.55
CA ASP A 76 -26.22 -20.43 60.74
C ASP A 76 -25.62 -19.74 61.97
N THR A 77 -25.20 -18.48 61.84
CA THR A 77 -25.05 -17.55 62.98
C THR A 77 -25.43 -16.12 62.58
N ASP A 78 -26.62 -15.71 63.02
CA ASP A 78 -27.00 -14.37 63.49
C ASP A 78 -26.33 -13.14 62.84
N ALA A 79 -27.08 -12.48 61.96
CA ALA A 79 -26.85 -11.07 61.64
C ALA A 79 -27.29 -10.17 62.81
N PRO A 80 -26.46 -9.21 63.25
CA PRO A 80 -26.92 -8.05 64.01
C PRO A 80 -27.28 -6.90 63.06
N ASP A 81 -28.45 -6.30 63.24
CA ASP A 81 -28.79 -5.02 62.61
C ASP A 81 -27.77 -3.95 63.04
N ALA A 82 -27.06 -3.39 62.07
CA ALA A 82 -26.25 -2.20 62.23
C ALA A 82 -26.90 -1.09 61.38
N GLU A 83 -27.44 -0.06 62.02
CA GLU A 83 -28.05 1.06 61.33
C GLU A 83 -27.00 1.78 60.46
N GLU A 84 -27.33 2.00 59.19
CA GLU A 84 -26.53 2.86 58.33
C GLU A 84 -26.60 4.31 58.85
N PRO A 85 -25.46 4.98 59.11
CA PRO A 85 -25.49 6.40 59.42
C PRO A 85 -25.76 7.19 58.14
N ASP A 86 -26.72 8.11 58.18
CA ASP A 86 -26.94 9.12 57.13
C ASP A 86 -25.64 9.89 56.86
N ALA A 87 -24.93 9.50 55.80
CA ALA A 87 -23.88 10.31 55.21
C ALA A 87 -24.54 11.21 54.19
N GLU A 88 -24.75 12.48 54.54
CA GLU A 88 -25.10 13.50 53.54
C GLU A 88 -23.99 13.51 52.48
N GLU A 89 -24.34 13.15 51.24
CA GLU A 89 -23.44 13.28 50.11
C GLU A 89 -23.07 14.77 50.00
N PRO A 90 -21.77 15.13 49.98
CA PRO A 90 -21.40 16.50 49.68
C PRO A 90 -21.82 16.79 48.24
N ASP A 91 -22.51 17.90 48.02
CA ASP A 91 -22.80 18.45 46.69
C ASP A 91 -21.48 18.65 45.92
N ALA A 92 -21.06 17.61 45.20
CA ALA A 92 -20.09 17.71 44.14
C ALA A 92 -20.85 18.31 42.97
N GLU A 93 -20.72 19.63 42.76
CA GLU A 93 -21.05 20.22 41.48
C GLU A 93 -20.29 19.42 40.42
N GLU A 94 -21.02 18.64 39.61
CA GLU A 94 -20.44 18.01 38.43
C GLU A 94 -19.77 19.13 37.62
N PRO A 95 -18.48 19.01 37.26
CA PRO A 95 -17.89 20.01 36.39
C PRO A 95 -18.68 19.97 35.09
N ASP A 96 -19.33 21.09 34.75
CA ASP A 96 -20.18 21.23 33.57
C ASP A 96 -19.54 20.49 32.40
N ALA A 97 -20.17 19.39 31.97
CA ALA A 97 -19.78 18.72 30.75
C ALA A 97 -20.05 19.73 29.63
N GLU A 98 -18.99 20.35 29.11
CA GLU A 98 -19.11 21.40 28.10
C GLU A 98 -20.05 20.93 26.99
N GLU A 99 -21.17 21.65 26.81
CA GLU A 99 -22.15 21.30 25.78
C GLU A 99 -21.41 21.23 24.44
N PRO A 100 -21.69 20.20 23.61
CA PRO A 100 -20.89 19.94 22.42
C PRO A 100 -20.86 21.16 21.51
N ASP A 101 -19.65 21.55 21.06
CA ASP A 101 -19.39 22.67 20.15
C ASP A 101 -20.57 22.90 19.20
N GLU A 102 -21.28 24.03 19.31
CA GLU A 102 -22.43 24.29 18.42
C GLU A 102 -21.98 24.15 16.97
N ASP A 103 -22.67 23.29 16.19
CA ASP A 103 -22.31 23.03 14.80
C ASP A 103 -22.46 24.33 13.97
N VAL A 104 -21.34 25.02 13.74
CA VAL A 104 -21.31 26.25 12.93
C VAL A 104 -21.24 25.85 11.46
N ILE A 105 -22.41 25.77 10.82
CA ILE A 105 -22.54 25.33 9.44
C ILE A 105 -22.40 26.51 8.46
N TYR A 106 -21.49 26.39 7.48
CA TYR A 106 -21.47 27.26 6.31
C TYR A 106 -22.34 26.66 5.18
N GLU A 107 -23.37 27.41 4.78
CA GLU A 107 -24.28 26.98 3.71
C GLU A 107 -23.75 27.33 2.32
N GLY A 108 -23.57 26.30 1.48
CA GLY A 108 -23.04 26.42 0.13
C GLY A 108 -21.53 26.20 0.05
N SER A 109 -20.93 26.59 -1.07
CA SER A 109 -19.50 26.43 -1.32
C SER A 109 -18.70 27.63 -0.85
N LEU A 110 -17.62 27.38 -0.12
CA LEU A 110 -16.70 28.39 0.41
C LEU A 110 -15.44 28.49 -0.47
N ILE A 111 -15.01 29.71 -0.75
CA ILE A 111 -13.73 30.01 -1.41
C ILE A 111 -12.90 30.86 -0.45
N LEU A 112 -11.66 30.45 -0.22
CA LEU A 112 -10.67 31.19 0.56
C LEU A 112 -9.72 31.86 -0.42
N GLU A 113 -9.88 33.17 -0.62
CA GLU A 113 -9.03 34.00 -1.51
C GLU A 113 -7.96 34.76 -0.70
N ASN A 114 -8.22 35.05 0.57
CA ASN A 114 -7.36 35.86 1.43
C ASN A 114 -7.41 35.46 2.92
N ALA A 115 -6.55 36.07 3.74
CA ALA A 115 -6.42 35.78 5.17
C ALA A 115 -7.70 36.07 6.00
N ALA A 116 -8.54 37.01 5.58
CA ALA A 116 -9.80 37.29 6.28
C ALA A 116 -10.84 36.20 6.03
N ASP A 117 -10.85 35.56 4.85
CA ASP A 117 -11.72 34.42 4.56
C ASP A 117 -11.31 33.22 5.43
N VAL A 118 -10.00 32.95 5.55
CA VAL A 118 -9.46 31.93 6.46
C VAL A 118 -9.88 32.20 7.90
N GLN A 119 -9.71 33.44 8.37
CA GLN A 119 -10.10 33.85 9.72
C GLN A 119 -11.61 33.72 9.97
N ALA A 120 -12.45 33.97 8.96
CA ALA A 120 -13.89 33.78 9.02
C ALA A 120 -14.31 32.31 8.96
N ALA A 121 -13.46 31.44 8.42
CA ALA A 121 -13.71 30.01 8.28
C ALA A 121 -13.30 29.16 9.50
N LEU A 122 -12.47 29.69 10.40
CA LEU A 122 -12.01 28.99 11.61
C LEU A 122 -13.11 28.31 12.46
N PRO A 123 -14.30 28.91 12.70
CA PRO A 123 -15.30 28.28 13.55
C PRO A 123 -16.15 27.23 12.82
N TYR A 124 -16.10 27.13 11.49
CA TYR A 124 -17.02 26.26 10.76
C TYR A 124 -16.73 24.78 11.01
N THR A 125 -17.71 24.05 11.55
CA THR A 125 -17.64 22.59 11.74
C THR A 125 -18.02 21.83 10.48
N GLU A 126 -18.86 22.42 9.63
CA GLU A 126 -19.32 21.81 8.39
C GLU A 126 -19.50 22.83 7.26
N ILE A 127 -19.13 22.44 6.03
CA ILE A 127 -19.41 23.17 4.79
C ILE A 127 -20.34 22.32 3.93
N THR A 128 -21.55 22.82 3.62
CA THR A 128 -22.57 22.03 2.89
C THR A 128 -22.34 21.96 1.38
N GLY A 129 -21.47 22.81 0.84
CA GLY A 129 -20.92 22.73 -0.52
C GLY A 129 -19.44 22.32 -0.55
N GLY A 130 -18.69 22.79 -1.55
CA GLY A 130 -17.26 22.55 -1.67
C GLY A 130 -16.40 23.62 -0.97
N LEU A 131 -15.15 23.28 -0.66
CA LEU A 131 -14.16 24.18 -0.08
C LEU A 131 -13.02 24.40 -1.08
N THR A 132 -12.73 25.64 -1.46
CA THR A 132 -11.69 25.96 -2.45
C THR A 132 -10.64 26.90 -1.86
N PHE A 133 -9.38 26.47 -1.87
CA PHE A 133 -8.23 27.29 -1.47
C PHE A 133 -7.64 27.99 -2.70
N GLN A 134 -7.63 29.32 -2.68
CA GLN A 134 -7.04 30.22 -3.71
C GLN A 134 -6.18 31.33 -3.06
N VAL A 135 -5.71 31.13 -1.83
CA VAL A 135 -4.99 32.13 -1.03
C VAL A 135 -3.56 32.32 -1.56
N ASN A 136 -3.42 33.18 -2.58
CA ASN A 136 -2.14 33.55 -3.17
C ASN A 136 -1.72 34.96 -2.73
N THR A 137 -1.37 35.08 -1.44
CA THR A 137 -0.94 36.35 -0.84
C THR A 137 0.35 36.16 -0.05
N ASP A 138 1.22 37.18 -0.07
CA ASP A 138 2.60 37.12 0.46
C ASP A 138 2.71 36.81 1.97
N ASN A 139 1.59 36.83 2.71
CA ASN A 139 1.54 36.73 4.17
C ASN A 139 0.83 35.48 4.71
N VAL A 140 0.44 34.51 3.85
CA VAL A 140 -0.26 33.29 4.29
C VAL A 140 0.51 32.03 3.87
N SER A 141 1.51 31.68 4.68
CA SER A 141 2.29 30.44 4.53
C SER A 141 1.62 29.21 5.16
N SER A 142 0.68 29.39 6.09
CA SER A 142 -0.09 28.31 6.69
C SER A 142 -1.59 28.64 6.72
N ILE A 143 -2.42 27.64 6.49
CA ILE A 143 -3.88 27.71 6.61
C ILE A 143 -4.33 26.56 7.51
N GLU A 144 -5.06 26.90 8.58
CA GLU A 144 -5.61 25.93 9.52
C GLU A 144 -7.12 26.16 9.67
N LEU A 145 -7.91 25.10 9.62
CA LEU A 145 -9.35 25.11 9.92
C LEU A 145 -9.61 24.08 11.03
N PRO A 146 -9.42 24.46 12.31
CA PRO A 146 -9.30 23.49 13.41
C PRO A 146 -10.63 22.82 13.77
N ALA A 147 -11.75 23.53 13.63
CA ALA A 147 -13.09 23.02 13.94
C ALA A 147 -13.72 22.19 12.81
N LEU A 148 -13.16 22.25 11.59
CA LEU A 148 -13.81 21.70 10.39
C LEU A 148 -13.81 20.17 10.38
N ARG A 149 -14.97 19.58 10.63
CA ARG A 149 -15.20 18.12 10.71
C ARG A 149 -15.68 17.54 9.38
N ARG A 150 -16.45 18.28 8.56
CA ARG A 150 -17.00 17.77 7.29
C ARG A 150 -17.04 18.81 6.16
N VAL A 151 -16.80 18.34 4.92
CA VAL A 151 -17.09 19.09 3.69
C VAL A 151 -17.96 18.21 2.79
N ARG A 152 -19.21 18.60 2.50
CA ARG A 152 -20.12 17.75 1.69
C ARG A 152 -19.78 17.72 0.20
N GLY A 153 -19.17 18.79 -0.31
CA GLY A 153 -18.70 18.89 -1.69
C GLY A 153 -17.25 18.45 -1.87
N THR A 154 -16.60 19.01 -2.89
CA THR A 154 -15.18 18.77 -3.19
C THR A 154 -14.30 19.76 -2.43
N VAL A 155 -13.19 19.28 -1.86
CA VAL A 155 -12.08 20.10 -1.37
C VAL A 155 -11.08 20.31 -2.52
N MET A 156 -10.80 21.55 -2.88
CA MET A 156 -9.92 21.93 -3.99
C MET A 156 -8.78 22.85 -3.54
N ILE A 157 -7.53 22.43 -3.74
CA ILE A 157 -6.31 23.14 -3.39
C ILE A 157 -5.53 23.39 -4.69
N ASN A 158 -5.68 24.57 -5.29
CA ASN A 158 -5.18 24.82 -6.65
C ASN A 158 -4.25 26.03 -6.73
N SER A 159 -3.12 25.84 -7.42
CA SER A 159 -2.19 26.91 -7.79
C SER A 159 -1.68 27.76 -6.61
N LEU A 160 -1.49 27.17 -5.43
CA LEU A 160 -0.97 27.88 -4.26
C LEU A 160 0.55 28.11 -4.38
N SER A 161 0.92 29.40 -4.45
CA SER A 161 2.29 29.88 -4.67
C SER A 161 2.97 30.45 -3.42
N THR A 162 2.23 30.64 -2.32
CA THR A 162 2.78 31.16 -1.04
C THR A 162 2.45 30.29 0.18
N THR A 163 1.38 29.49 0.14
CA THR A 163 1.02 28.58 1.23
C THR A 163 1.85 27.29 1.21
N GLU A 164 2.57 27.05 2.30
CA GLU A 164 3.45 25.89 2.52
C GLU A 164 2.75 24.75 3.28
N SER A 165 1.72 25.05 4.08
CA SER A 165 0.98 24.06 4.87
C SER A 165 -0.53 24.31 4.89
N ILE A 166 -1.31 23.22 4.78
CA ILE A 166 -2.76 23.21 5.04
C ILE A 166 -3.07 22.14 6.10
N SER A 167 -3.79 22.52 7.15
CA SER A 167 -4.19 21.65 8.27
C SER A 167 -5.69 21.70 8.51
N MET A 168 -6.37 20.55 8.55
CA MET A 168 -7.77 20.44 8.98
C MET A 168 -7.85 19.26 9.96
N PRO A 169 -7.37 19.44 11.21
CA PRO A 169 -7.05 18.35 12.14
C PRO A 169 -8.28 17.56 12.61
N ALA A 170 -9.48 18.13 12.51
CA ALA A 170 -10.74 17.47 12.87
C ALA A 170 -11.51 16.88 11.67
N LEU A 171 -11.02 17.02 10.43
CA LEU A 171 -11.76 16.67 9.22
C LEU A 171 -11.86 15.15 9.04
N THR A 172 -13.06 14.58 9.26
CA THR A 172 -13.30 13.14 9.16
C THR A 172 -13.85 12.70 7.80
N SER A 173 -14.49 13.59 7.04
CA SER A 173 -15.14 13.22 5.78
C SER A 173 -15.21 14.32 4.73
N ILE A 174 -15.02 13.90 3.47
CA ILE A 174 -15.22 14.71 2.27
C ILE A 174 -16.26 14.01 1.39
N GLY A 175 -17.41 14.65 1.16
CA GLY A 175 -18.55 14.02 0.48
C GLY A 175 -18.37 13.86 -1.03
N GLN A 176 -17.52 14.67 -1.67
CA GLN A 176 -17.07 14.46 -3.05
C GLN A 176 -15.56 14.30 -3.13
N GLY A 177 -14.85 15.05 -3.98
CA GLY A 177 -13.42 14.81 -4.22
C GLY A 177 -12.48 15.56 -3.27
N PHE A 178 -11.25 15.07 -3.14
CA PHE A 178 -10.11 15.83 -2.63
C PHE A 178 -9.13 16.07 -3.78
N MET A 179 -8.89 17.33 -4.16
CA MET A 179 -8.16 17.66 -5.39
C MET A 179 -7.09 18.72 -5.14
N GLY A 180 -5.81 18.34 -5.27
CA GLY A 180 -4.66 19.22 -5.25
C GLY A 180 -3.98 19.30 -6.62
N SER A 181 -3.79 20.51 -7.17
CA SER A 181 -3.02 20.68 -8.40
C SER A 181 -2.21 21.99 -8.49
N GLY A 182 -0.93 21.87 -8.86
CA GLY A 182 -0.07 23.02 -9.20
C GLY A 182 0.42 23.84 -8.00
N ASN A 183 0.49 23.23 -6.83
CA ASN A 183 0.84 23.92 -5.58
C ASN A 183 2.36 23.95 -5.35
N ALA A 184 3.03 24.91 -5.98
CA ALA A 184 4.49 25.05 -5.94
C ALA A 184 5.06 25.46 -4.57
N ALA A 185 4.24 26.01 -3.67
CA ALA A 185 4.65 26.30 -2.29
C ALA A 185 4.30 25.16 -1.31
N LEU A 186 3.25 24.38 -1.57
CA LEU A 186 2.70 23.43 -0.59
C LEU A 186 3.66 22.27 -0.32
N ARG A 187 4.15 22.20 0.93
CA ARG A 187 5.06 21.18 1.47
C ARG A 187 4.35 20.14 2.33
N SER A 188 3.22 20.48 2.93
CA SER A 188 2.46 19.60 3.83
C SER A 188 0.95 19.77 3.72
N ILE A 189 0.24 18.65 3.88
CA ILE A 189 -1.22 18.55 4.00
C ILE A 189 -1.47 17.67 5.24
N ASN A 190 -2.11 18.21 6.27
CA ASN A 190 -2.34 17.50 7.53
C ASN A 190 -3.84 17.22 7.73
N LEU A 191 -4.23 15.96 7.53
CA LEU A 191 -5.61 15.47 7.60
C LEU A 191 -5.63 14.13 8.37
N PRO A 192 -5.25 14.14 9.66
CA PRO A 192 -4.88 12.93 10.41
C PRO A 192 -6.06 12.00 10.70
N VAL A 193 -7.29 12.54 10.80
CA VAL A 193 -8.50 11.78 11.13
C VAL A 193 -9.46 11.61 9.94
N LEU A 194 -8.99 11.83 8.71
CA LEU A 194 -9.83 11.74 7.51
C LEU A 194 -10.15 10.28 7.20
N GLU A 195 -11.36 9.82 7.54
CA GLU A 195 -11.81 8.44 7.37
C GLU A 195 -12.26 8.10 5.94
N SER A 196 -12.87 9.06 5.23
CA SER A 196 -13.50 8.79 3.93
C SER A 196 -13.53 9.96 2.96
N ILE A 197 -13.39 9.64 1.67
CA ILE A 197 -13.61 10.54 0.53
C ILE A 197 -14.67 9.89 -0.38
N GLY A 198 -15.83 10.51 -0.53
CA GLY A 198 -16.95 9.95 -1.32
C GLY A 198 -16.72 9.97 -2.83
N GLY A 199 -15.83 10.85 -3.31
CA GLY A 199 -15.39 10.94 -4.69
C GLY A 199 -13.93 10.50 -4.88
N GLY A 200 -13.26 11.06 -5.90
CA GLY A 200 -11.84 10.77 -6.17
C GLY A 200 -10.86 11.62 -5.37
N MET A 201 -9.64 11.13 -5.24
CA MET A 201 -8.52 11.79 -4.56
C MET A 201 -7.39 12.03 -5.56
N THR A 202 -7.15 13.29 -5.92
CA THR A 202 -6.13 13.67 -6.91
C THR A 202 -5.10 14.60 -6.27
N ILE A 203 -3.80 14.29 -6.39
CA ILE A 203 -2.71 15.17 -5.94
C ILE A 203 -1.63 15.23 -7.03
N SER A 204 -1.42 16.41 -7.59
CA SER A 204 -0.55 16.57 -8.76
C SER A 204 0.25 17.87 -8.76
N ASN A 205 1.48 17.82 -9.29
CA ASN A 205 2.36 18.99 -9.41
C ASN A 205 2.47 19.77 -8.08
N THR A 206 2.70 19.07 -6.97
CA THR A 206 2.94 19.66 -5.64
C THR A 206 4.37 19.37 -5.17
N GLU A 207 4.88 20.24 -4.31
CA GLU A 207 6.21 20.13 -3.69
C GLU A 207 6.18 19.46 -2.30
N ALA A 208 5.15 18.64 -2.04
CA ALA A 208 5.03 17.90 -0.79
C ALA A 208 6.15 16.86 -0.66
N SER A 209 6.67 16.66 0.55
CA SER A 209 7.69 15.63 0.83
C SER A 209 7.08 14.25 1.10
N SER A 210 5.85 14.21 1.60
CA SER A 210 5.14 12.97 1.93
C SER A 210 3.63 13.18 1.84
N LEU A 211 2.90 12.07 1.74
CA LEU A 211 1.44 12.03 1.84
C LEU A 211 1.06 10.98 2.88
N TYR A 212 0.41 11.41 3.96
CA TYR A 212 0.06 10.57 5.09
C TYR A 212 -1.40 10.75 5.47
N PHE A 213 -2.16 9.66 5.41
CA PHE A 213 -3.59 9.62 5.68
C PHE A 213 -3.89 8.36 6.50
N PRO A 214 -3.56 8.34 7.81
CA PRO A 214 -3.56 7.12 8.61
C PRO A 214 -4.95 6.50 8.73
N GLU A 215 -5.99 7.31 8.98
CA GLU A 215 -7.36 6.83 9.17
C GLU A 215 -8.18 6.64 7.89
N LEU A 216 -7.63 6.94 6.70
CA LEU A 216 -8.40 6.90 5.45
C LEU A 216 -8.69 5.47 5.02
N ARG A 217 -9.94 5.04 5.18
CA ARG A 217 -10.41 3.67 4.88
C ARG A 217 -10.98 3.50 3.49
N GLN A 218 -11.59 4.54 2.93
CA GLN A 218 -12.30 4.45 1.65
C GLN A 218 -12.16 5.69 0.76
N VAL A 219 -11.92 5.45 -0.52
CA VAL A 219 -12.07 6.43 -1.61
C VAL A 219 -13.12 5.94 -2.60
N GLY A 220 -14.24 6.65 -2.70
CA GLY A 220 -15.41 6.29 -3.52
C GLY A 220 -15.23 6.52 -5.03
N GLY A 221 -14.13 7.19 -5.43
CA GLY A 221 -13.69 7.34 -6.81
C GLY A 221 -12.29 6.77 -7.03
N ALA A 222 -11.53 7.38 -7.95
CA ALA A 222 -10.14 7.02 -8.22
C ALA A 222 -9.15 7.76 -7.31
N VAL A 223 -8.03 7.13 -6.97
CA VAL A 223 -6.84 7.76 -6.38
C VAL A 223 -5.82 8.01 -7.48
N PHE A 224 -5.42 9.25 -7.70
CA PHE A 224 -4.50 9.64 -8.78
C PHE A 224 -3.43 10.63 -8.29
N PHE A 225 -2.23 10.12 -7.98
CA PHE A 225 -1.09 10.96 -7.65
C PHE A 225 -0.13 11.01 -8.84
N SER A 226 0.17 12.21 -9.35
CA SER A 226 1.01 12.35 -10.56
C SER A 226 1.95 13.55 -10.58
N ASN A 227 3.15 13.35 -11.14
CA ASN A 227 4.14 14.41 -11.37
C ASN A 227 4.52 15.19 -10.09
N ASN A 228 4.60 14.51 -8.94
CA ASN A 228 5.08 15.10 -7.69
C ASN A 228 6.51 14.61 -7.47
N THR A 229 7.50 15.37 -7.93
CA THR A 229 8.90 14.93 -8.01
C THR A 229 9.66 14.98 -6.68
N THR A 230 9.01 15.41 -5.59
CA THR A 230 9.61 15.56 -4.24
C THR A 230 9.04 14.61 -3.19
N ILE A 231 7.94 13.90 -3.49
CA ILE A 231 7.33 12.96 -2.54
C ILE A 231 8.26 11.75 -2.39
N THR A 232 8.71 11.47 -1.17
CA THR A 232 9.52 10.29 -0.83
C THR A 232 8.71 9.16 -0.21
N SER A 233 7.60 9.48 0.47
CA SER A 233 6.71 8.51 1.14
C SER A 233 5.23 8.77 0.83
N VAL A 234 4.48 7.69 0.57
CA VAL A 234 3.02 7.68 0.52
C VAL A 234 2.52 6.58 1.47
N SER A 235 1.80 6.99 2.52
CA SER A 235 1.32 6.07 3.56
C SER A 235 -0.19 6.21 3.78
N LEU A 236 -0.89 5.12 3.49
CA LEU A 236 -2.33 4.93 3.51
C LEU A 236 -2.64 3.58 4.23
N PRO A 237 -2.22 3.42 5.49
CA PRO A 237 -2.12 2.10 6.15
C PRO A 237 -3.48 1.41 6.34
N LEU A 238 -4.55 2.17 6.56
CA LEU A 238 -5.91 1.67 6.77
C LEU A 238 -6.81 1.75 5.53
N LEU A 239 -6.27 2.12 4.35
CA LEU A 239 -7.06 2.19 3.11
C LEU A 239 -7.47 0.79 2.67
N GLU A 240 -8.76 0.46 2.80
CA GLU A 240 -9.31 -0.86 2.49
C GLU A 240 -9.87 -0.94 1.07
N THR A 241 -10.49 0.14 0.56
CA THR A 241 -11.22 0.14 -0.72
C THR A 241 -11.01 1.42 -1.53
N VAL A 242 -10.73 1.23 -2.82
CA VAL A 242 -10.78 2.28 -3.85
C VAL A 242 -11.74 1.83 -4.94
N THR A 243 -12.86 2.53 -5.11
CA THR A 243 -13.91 2.11 -6.06
C THR A 243 -13.50 2.34 -7.52
N GLY A 244 -12.64 3.33 -7.77
CA GLY A 244 -12.07 3.63 -9.10
C GLY A 244 -10.68 3.04 -9.30
N ASP A 245 -9.88 3.70 -10.15
CA ASP A 245 -8.47 3.37 -10.36
C ASP A 245 -7.62 3.77 -9.14
N PHE A 246 -6.54 3.03 -8.87
CA PHE A 246 -5.46 3.46 -7.97
C PHE A 246 -4.20 3.67 -8.78
N SER A 247 -3.70 4.90 -8.85
CA SER A 247 -2.66 5.30 -9.80
C SER A 247 -1.61 6.22 -9.18
N LEU A 248 -0.36 5.76 -9.17
CA LEU A 248 0.82 6.50 -8.72
C LEU A 248 1.79 6.62 -9.91
N LEU A 249 1.92 7.84 -10.47
CA LEU A 249 2.64 8.06 -11.74
C LEU A 249 3.70 9.17 -11.63
N ASN A 250 4.91 8.92 -12.13
CA ASN A 250 6.00 9.90 -12.18
C ASN A 250 6.31 10.53 -10.80
N LEU A 251 6.38 9.68 -9.76
CA LEU A 251 6.77 10.09 -8.41
C LEU A 251 8.24 9.74 -8.22
N SER A 252 9.11 10.50 -8.90
CA SER A 252 10.52 10.18 -9.15
C SER A 252 11.44 10.17 -7.92
N MET A 253 10.90 10.34 -6.72
CA MET A 253 11.61 10.24 -5.44
C MET A 253 10.91 9.28 -4.46
N LEU A 254 9.75 8.72 -4.82
CA LEU A 254 8.96 7.84 -3.97
C LEU A 254 9.70 6.52 -3.77
N ASN A 255 10.16 6.27 -2.55
CA ASN A 255 10.88 5.05 -2.16
C ASN A 255 10.20 4.28 -1.02
N ASP A 256 9.24 4.90 -0.32
CA ASP A 256 8.40 4.26 0.70
C ASP A 256 6.91 4.32 0.29
N LEU A 257 6.25 3.17 0.27
CA LEU A 257 4.84 3.03 -0.10
C LEU A 257 4.13 2.05 0.82
N THR A 258 3.19 2.54 1.64
CA THR A 258 2.42 1.75 2.59
C THR A 258 0.94 1.69 2.19
N LEU A 259 0.47 0.49 1.82
CA LEU A 259 -0.89 0.17 1.37
C LEU A 259 -1.42 -1.15 1.99
N GLY A 260 -0.94 -1.52 3.17
CA GLY A 260 -1.07 -2.89 3.71
C GLY A 260 -2.51 -3.41 3.90
N SER A 261 -3.49 -2.54 4.10
CA SER A 261 -4.91 -2.92 4.26
C SER A 261 -5.71 -2.96 2.96
N LEU A 262 -5.14 -2.58 1.81
CA LEU A 262 -5.88 -2.43 0.55
C LEU A 262 -6.38 -3.78 0.05
N ARG A 263 -7.71 -3.97 0.02
CA ARG A 263 -8.37 -5.22 -0.40
C ARG A 263 -8.92 -5.17 -1.81
N THR A 264 -9.44 -4.02 -2.23
CA THR A 264 -10.14 -3.90 -3.51
C THR A 264 -9.78 -2.61 -4.23
N VAL A 265 -9.41 -2.74 -5.51
CA VAL A 265 -9.36 -1.64 -6.49
C VAL A 265 -10.40 -1.95 -7.57
N GLY A 266 -11.49 -1.16 -7.64
CA GLY A 266 -12.58 -1.41 -8.59
C GLY A 266 -12.22 -1.09 -10.05
N GLY A 267 -11.22 -0.23 -10.27
CA GLY A 267 -10.63 0.09 -11.56
C GLY A 267 -9.29 -0.62 -11.81
N THR A 268 -8.33 0.14 -12.32
CA THR A 268 -6.96 -0.27 -12.64
C THR A 268 -6.01 0.08 -11.50
N LEU A 269 -5.11 -0.84 -11.15
CA LEU A 269 -3.91 -0.58 -10.36
C LEU A 269 -2.78 -0.17 -11.30
N MET A 270 -2.26 1.05 -11.16
CA MET A 270 -1.24 1.62 -12.04
C MET A 270 -0.06 2.20 -11.25
N LEU A 271 1.11 1.59 -11.33
CA LEU A 271 2.32 2.03 -10.63
C LEU A 271 3.42 2.30 -11.68
N GLY A 272 3.67 3.58 -11.95
CA GLY A 272 4.46 4.03 -13.09
C GLY A 272 5.57 5.02 -12.74
N ALA A 273 6.81 4.73 -13.11
CA ALA A 273 7.97 5.61 -12.90
C ALA A 273 8.13 6.05 -11.42
N LEU A 274 8.14 5.07 -10.53
CA LEU A 274 8.44 5.20 -9.09
C LEU A 274 9.91 4.83 -8.81
N GLN A 275 10.37 5.01 -7.56
CA GLN A 275 11.72 4.63 -7.11
C GLN A 275 11.71 3.62 -5.95
N VAL A 276 10.54 3.03 -5.64
CA VAL A 276 10.35 1.98 -4.63
C VAL A 276 11.13 0.72 -5.00
N ASP A 277 11.70 0.05 -3.99
CA ASP A 277 12.32 -1.27 -4.12
C ASP A 277 11.31 -2.41 -3.96
N ARG A 278 10.22 -2.16 -3.22
CA ARG A 278 9.17 -3.13 -2.91
C ARG A 278 7.78 -2.53 -3.03
N VAL A 279 6.83 -3.34 -3.50
CA VAL A 279 5.40 -3.08 -3.44
C VAL A 279 4.73 -4.32 -2.85
N VAL A 280 4.25 -4.21 -1.62
CA VAL A 280 3.60 -5.31 -0.90
C VAL A 280 2.14 -4.95 -0.63
N LEU A 281 1.24 -5.69 -1.27
CA LEU A 281 -0.21 -5.52 -1.23
C LEU A 281 -0.84 -6.79 -0.65
N GLY A 282 -0.36 -7.20 0.54
CA GLY A 282 -0.66 -8.51 1.14
C GLY A 282 -2.14 -8.77 1.50
N SER A 283 -2.98 -7.72 1.51
CA SER A 283 -4.43 -7.83 1.71
C SER A 283 -5.25 -7.75 0.42
N LEU A 284 -4.61 -7.52 -0.75
CA LEU A 284 -5.31 -7.23 -1.99
C LEU A 284 -5.93 -8.51 -2.57
N GLU A 285 -7.25 -8.55 -2.66
CA GLU A 285 -8.02 -9.71 -3.09
C GLU A 285 -8.57 -9.57 -4.51
N GLN A 286 -8.91 -8.34 -4.94
CA GLN A 286 -9.60 -8.11 -6.21
C GLN A 286 -9.17 -6.82 -6.93
N ILE A 287 -8.94 -6.94 -8.24
CA ILE A 287 -8.79 -5.79 -9.15
C ILE A 287 -9.85 -5.88 -10.24
N GLY A 288 -10.72 -4.86 -10.32
CA GLY A 288 -11.87 -4.86 -11.22
C GLY A 288 -11.51 -4.68 -12.69
N GLN A 289 -10.40 -3.99 -13.00
CA GLN A 289 -9.86 -3.84 -14.35
C GLN A 289 -8.41 -4.34 -14.44
N SER A 290 -7.42 -3.50 -14.73
CA SER A 290 -6.06 -3.92 -15.08
C SER A 290 -5.05 -3.81 -13.92
N VAL A 291 -3.98 -4.60 -13.99
CA VAL A 291 -2.69 -4.32 -13.34
C VAL A 291 -1.74 -3.76 -14.38
N SER A 292 -1.11 -2.63 -14.09
CA SER A 292 -0.12 -1.99 -14.96
C SER A 292 1.05 -1.44 -14.15
N ILE A 293 2.16 -2.15 -14.18
CA ILE A 293 3.42 -1.83 -13.49
C ILE A 293 4.44 -1.47 -14.56
N TYR A 294 4.95 -0.23 -14.57
CA TYR A 294 5.85 0.21 -15.64
C TYR A 294 6.95 1.18 -15.24
N GLY A 295 8.15 0.98 -15.75
CA GLY A 295 9.26 1.94 -15.60
C GLY A 295 9.74 2.13 -14.17
N ASN A 296 9.53 1.15 -13.29
CA ASN A 296 9.98 1.19 -11.90
C ASN A 296 11.39 0.60 -11.86
N GLU A 297 12.40 1.44 -12.10
CA GLU A 297 13.78 0.99 -12.33
C GLU A 297 14.41 0.25 -11.13
N ASN A 298 13.96 0.55 -9.91
CA ASN A 298 14.48 -0.02 -8.67
C ASN A 298 13.64 -1.18 -8.10
N LEU A 299 12.50 -1.52 -8.70
CA LEU A 299 11.54 -2.47 -8.11
C LEU A 299 12.12 -3.90 -8.14
N GLU A 300 12.45 -4.43 -6.97
CA GLU A 300 12.94 -5.80 -6.73
C GLU A 300 11.78 -6.76 -6.40
N ILE A 301 10.82 -6.31 -5.57
CA ILE A 301 9.73 -7.16 -5.05
C ILE A 301 8.35 -6.58 -5.41
N LEU A 302 7.52 -7.39 -6.09
CA LEU A 302 6.08 -7.12 -6.27
C LEU A 302 5.25 -8.27 -5.69
N SER A 303 4.54 -7.99 -4.60
CA SER A 303 3.80 -9.00 -3.81
C SER A 303 2.30 -8.69 -3.76
N MET A 304 1.49 -9.59 -4.30
CA MET A 304 0.02 -9.59 -4.28
C MET A 304 -0.53 -11.01 -4.00
N PRO A 305 -0.07 -11.71 -2.94
CA PRO A 305 -0.29 -13.15 -2.76
C PRO A 305 -1.76 -13.54 -2.58
N ARG A 306 -2.64 -12.60 -2.21
CA ARG A 306 -4.09 -12.81 -2.04
C ARG A 306 -4.93 -12.42 -3.26
N LEU A 307 -4.34 -11.88 -4.32
CA LEU A 307 -5.08 -11.40 -5.49
C LEU A 307 -5.69 -12.59 -6.22
N GLN A 308 -7.01 -12.75 -6.18
CA GLN A 308 -7.70 -13.90 -6.77
C GLN A 308 -8.01 -13.70 -8.25
N GLU A 309 -8.35 -12.47 -8.64
CA GLU A 309 -8.90 -12.17 -9.96
C GLU A 309 -8.48 -10.77 -10.46
N GLN A 310 -7.94 -10.73 -11.68
CA GLN A 310 -7.70 -9.51 -12.45
C GLN A 310 -8.78 -9.36 -13.52
N GLY A 311 -9.54 -8.27 -13.48
CA GLY A 311 -10.56 -7.95 -14.49
C GLY A 311 -11.98 -8.31 -14.07
N ALA A 312 -12.24 -8.57 -12.79
CA ALA A 312 -13.51 -9.05 -12.24
C ALA A 312 -14.75 -8.21 -12.60
N GLN A 313 -14.56 -6.92 -12.90
CA GLN A 313 -15.63 -5.98 -13.30
C GLN A 313 -15.51 -5.56 -14.77
N GLY A 314 -14.45 -5.98 -15.47
CA GLY A 314 -14.09 -5.58 -16.83
C GLY A 314 -14.80 -6.39 -17.92
N SER A 315 -16.13 -6.46 -17.89
CA SER A 315 -16.93 -7.24 -18.84
C SER A 315 -16.58 -6.97 -20.31
N GLY A 316 -15.92 -7.95 -20.96
CA GLY A 316 -15.77 -8.02 -22.42
C GLY A 316 -14.80 -7.02 -23.06
N SER A 317 -13.95 -6.33 -22.30
CA SER A 317 -12.95 -5.40 -22.86
C SER A 317 -11.69 -6.14 -23.33
N SER A 318 -11.35 -6.01 -24.61
CA SER A 318 -10.11 -6.56 -25.20
C SER A 318 -8.82 -5.95 -24.64
N ASN A 319 -8.93 -4.93 -23.80
CA ASN A 319 -7.83 -4.10 -23.32
C ASN A 319 -7.52 -4.30 -21.82
N LEU A 320 -8.13 -5.30 -21.18
CA LEU A 320 -7.71 -5.72 -19.85
C LEU A 320 -6.28 -6.26 -19.89
N THR A 321 -5.49 -5.95 -18.87
CA THR A 321 -4.10 -6.41 -18.75
C THR A 321 -3.74 -6.77 -17.31
N PHE A 322 -2.99 -7.84 -17.13
CA PHE A 322 -1.96 -7.93 -16.10
C PHE A 322 -0.62 -7.67 -16.78
N SER A 323 -0.04 -6.48 -16.60
CA SER A 323 1.16 -6.07 -17.34
C SER A 323 2.26 -5.55 -16.42
N ILE A 324 3.45 -6.15 -16.55
CA ILE A 324 4.70 -5.68 -15.96
C ILE A 324 5.65 -5.34 -17.12
N SER A 325 6.18 -4.12 -17.13
CA SER A 325 7.10 -3.66 -18.17
C SER A 325 8.22 -2.79 -17.60
N THR A 326 9.43 -2.87 -18.17
CA THR A 326 10.55 -1.96 -17.81
C THR A 326 10.76 -1.86 -16.30
N SER A 327 10.78 -3.02 -15.62
CA SER A 327 11.06 -3.16 -14.19
C SER A 327 12.27 -4.10 -14.07
N PRO A 328 13.48 -3.61 -14.42
CA PRO A 328 14.63 -4.46 -14.76
C PRO A 328 15.20 -5.24 -13.57
N LEU A 329 14.98 -4.77 -12.34
CA LEU A 329 15.48 -5.40 -11.12
C LEU A 329 14.49 -6.36 -10.45
N LEU A 330 13.28 -6.55 -11.01
CA LEU A 330 12.25 -7.40 -10.41
C LEU A 330 12.72 -8.87 -10.35
N ASP A 331 12.99 -9.37 -9.15
CA ASP A 331 13.38 -10.76 -8.90
C ASP A 331 12.26 -11.59 -8.25
N THR A 332 11.33 -10.92 -7.55
CA THR A 332 10.27 -11.54 -6.77
C THR A 332 8.89 -11.07 -7.23
N LEU A 333 8.07 -12.00 -7.72
CA LEU A 333 6.67 -11.77 -8.12
C LEU A 333 5.74 -12.77 -7.42
N GLU A 334 5.04 -12.34 -6.36
CA GLU A 334 4.09 -13.20 -5.62
C GLU A 334 2.65 -12.96 -6.13
N ILE A 335 2.07 -13.98 -6.76
CA ILE A 335 0.71 -14.00 -7.32
C ILE A 335 -0.02 -15.31 -6.99
N ASP A 336 0.25 -15.84 -5.80
CA ASP A 336 -0.04 -17.22 -5.36
C ASP A 336 -1.51 -17.61 -5.50
N ALA A 337 -2.44 -16.68 -5.20
CA ALA A 337 -3.88 -16.92 -5.26
C ALA A 337 -4.52 -16.58 -6.62
N LEU A 338 -3.76 -16.07 -7.61
CA LEU A 338 -4.32 -15.55 -8.87
C LEU A 338 -4.86 -16.68 -9.72
N GLN A 339 -6.18 -16.86 -9.74
CA GLN A 339 -6.85 -17.92 -10.50
C GLN A 339 -7.07 -17.54 -11.96
N GLN A 340 -7.36 -16.27 -12.24
CA GLN A 340 -7.70 -15.80 -13.57
C GLN A 340 -7.19 -14.39 -13.85
N ALA A 341 -6.49 -14.24 -14.97
CA ALA A 341 -6.27 -12.96 -15.63
C ALA A 341 -7.22 -12.87 -16.83
N HIS A 342 -8.29 -12.08 -16.73
CA HIS A 342 -9.30 -11.98 -17.81
C HIS A 342 -8.74 -11.31 -19.08
N GLY A 343 -7.64 -10.57 -18.95
CA GLY A 343 -7.02 -9.84 -20.03
C GLY A 343 -5.79 -10.52 -20.65
N ILE A 344 -4.89 -9.68 -21.16
CA ILE A 344 -3.53 -10.05 -21.54
C ILE A 344 -2.69 -10.21 -20.28
N PHE A 345 -1.98 -11.32 -20.11
CA PHE A 345 -0.91 -11.43 -19.11
C PHE A 345 0.43 -11.18 -19.81
N SER A 346 1.17 -10.14 -19.41
CA SER A 346 2.41 -9.74 -20.09
C SER A 346 3.50 -9.35 -19.10
N ILE A 347 4.71 -9.87 -19.31
CA ILE A 347 5.92 -9.47 -18.58
C ILE A 347 7.02 -9.19 -19.62
N THR A 348 7.65 -8.01 -19.55
CA THR A 348 8.72 -7.62 -20.47
C THR A 348 9.76 -6.68 -19.83
N GLY A 349 11.02 -6.81 -20.24
CA GLY A 349 12.11 -5.93 -19.78
C GLY A 349 12.60 -6.21 -18.36
N VAL A 350 12.38 -7.43 -17.82
CA VAL A 350 13.01 -7.89 -16.58
C VAL A 350 14.41 -8.45 -16.86
N THR A 351 15.42 -7.99 -16.12
CA THR A 351 16.83 -8.38 -16.31
C THR A 351 17.47 -9.08 -15.11
N ALA A 352 16.87 -8.95 -13.91
CA ALA A 352 17.18 -9.75 -12.74
C ALA A 352 16.70 -11.20 -12.92
N GLU A 353 17.19 -12.08 -12.05
CA GLU A 353 16.77 -13.48 -11.98
C GLU A 353 15.32 -13.56 -11.51
N LEU A 354 14.40 -13.89 -12.41
CA LEU A 354 12.97 -13.96 -12.13
C LEU A 354 12.41 -15.35 -12.45
N VAL A 355 11.68 -15.92 -11.49
CA VAL A 355 10.77 -17.04 -11.70
C VAL A 355 9.35 -16.50 -11.81
N VAL A 356 8.60 -16.92 -12.83
CA VAL A 356 7.16 -16.64 -12.92
C VAL A 356 6.41 -17.90 -12.53
N GLU A 357 5.99 -17.98 -11.27
CA GLU A 357 5.29 -19.13 -10.70
C GLU A 357 3.85 -18.79 -10.25
N SER A 358 2.92 -19.74 -10.43
CA SER A 358 1.59 -19.71 -9.83
C SER A 358 0.91 -21.07 -9.90
N GLU A 359 0.66 -21.66 -8.74
CA GLU A 359 -0.13 -22.90 -8.57
C GLU A 359 -1.64 -22.67 -8.74
N ALA A 360 -2.11 -21.42 -8.78
CA ALA A 360 -3.54 -21.09 -8.89
C ALA A 360 -3.99 -20.71 -10.31
N LEU A 361 -3.10 -20.16 -11.15
CA LEU A 361 -3.46 -19.53 -12.43
C LEU A 361 -3.98 -20.56 -13.44
N GLN A 362 -5.29 -20.60 -13.64
CA GLN A 362 -5.98 -21.57 -14.51
C GLN A 362 -6.22 -21.02 -15.92
N ALA A 363 -6.39 -19.71 -16.07
CA ALA A 363 -6.72 -19.11 -17.37
C ALA A 363 -6.18 -17.70 -17.57
N VAL A 364 -5.68 -17.46 -18.78
CA VAL A 364 -5.42 -16.11 -19.33
C VAL A 364 -6.43 -15.86 -20.45
N GLY A 365 -7.27 -14.84 -20.31
CA GLY A 365 -8.41 -14.59 -21.21
C GLY A 365 -8.04 -14.06 -22.60
N GLN A 366 -6.83 -13.52 -22.77
CA GLN A 366 -6.28 -13.07 -24.05
C GLN A 366 -4.89 -13.70 -24.30
N ASN A 367 -3.87 -12.90 -24.59
CA ASN A 367 -2.51 -13.39 -24.82
C ASN A 367 -1.78 -13.62 -23.48
N LEU A 368 -0.98 -14.68 -23.40
CA LEU A 368 0.09 -14.82 -22.40
C LEU A 368 1.42 -14.50 -23.10
N SER A 369 2.11 -13.44 -22.68
CA SER A 369 3.32 -12.92 -23.32
C SER A 369 4.46 -12.70 -22.31
N LEU A 370 5.33 -13.69 -22.19
CA LEU A 370 6.53 -13.64 -21.35
C LEU A 370 7.74 -13.44 -22.26
N THR A 371 7.97 -12.19 -22.66
CA THR A 371 8.87 -11.86 -23.77
C THR A 371 9.84 -10.73 -23.47
N GLN A 372 11.09 -10.88 -23.92
CA GLN A 372 12.18 -9.92 -23.72
C GLN A 372 12.56 -9.76 -22.24
N ASN A 373 12.65 -10.87 -21.50
CA ASN A 373 13.10 -10.92 -20.11
C ASN A 373 14.39 -11.74 -20.01
N PRO A 374 15.57 -11.17 -20.36
CA PRO A 374 16.81 -11.93 -20.43
C PRO A 374 17.22 -12.59 -19.11
N GLY A 375 16.74 -12.10 -17.95
CA GLY A 375 16.99 -12.70 -16.65
C GLY A 375 15.94 -13.72 -16.17
N MET A 376 14.82 -13.91 -16.89
CA MET A 376 13.80 -14.88 -16.50
C MET A 376 14.34 -16.32 -16.60
N THR A 377 14.41 -17.05 -15.47
CA THR A 377 15.04 -18.38 -15.40
C THR A 377 14.04 -19.53 -15.49
N ALA A 378 12.81 -19.34 -15.00
CA ALA A 378 11.75 -20.34 -15.10
C ALA A 378 10.35 -19.72 -15.25
N VAL A 379 9.47 -20.47 -15.91
CA VAL A 379 8.03 -20.24 -15.95
C VAL A 379 7.35 -21.52 -15.45
N ASP A 380 6.71 -21.44 -14.29
CA ASP A 380 6.09 -22.58 -13.61
C ASP A 380 4.59 -22.31 -13.36
N LEU A 381 3.76 -22.66 -14.34
CA LEU A 381 2.31 -22.44 -14.31
C LEU A 381 1.60 -23.79 -14.46
N PRO A 382 1.75 -24.72 -13.48
CA PRO A 382 1.28 -26.11 -13.59
C PRO A 382 -0.24 -26.20 -13.71
N ALA A 383 -0.97 -25.23 -13.15
CA ALA A 383 -2.43 -25.17 -13.17
C ALA A 383 -3.01 -24.51 -14.44
N LEU A 384 -2.20 -23.91 -15.32
CA LEU A 384 -2.70 -23.16 -16.47
C LEU A 384 -3.35 -24.10 -17.49
N VAL A 385 -4.68 -24.05 -17.58
CA VAL A 385 -5.48 -24.88 -18.50
C VAL A 385 -5.64 -24.23 -19.87
N SER A 386 -5.76 -22.89 -19.92
CA SER A 386 -6.11 -22.20 -21.16
C SER A 386 -5.54 -20.81 -21.36
N VAL A 387 -5.26 -20.49 -22.63
CA VAL A 387 -4.92 -19.14 -23.13
C VAL A 387 -5.93 -18.77 -24.22
N GLY A 388 -6.69 -17.70 -24.00
CA GLY A 388 -7.80 -17.27 -24.85
C GLY A 388 -7.39 -16.70 -26.21
N ASN A 389 -6.10 -16.44 -26.43
CA ASN A 389 -5.55 -15.99 -27.71
C ASN A 389 -4.16 -16.62 -27.93
N ASN A 390 -3.07 -15.85 -28.06
CA ASN A 390 -1.74 -16.39 -28.35
C ASN A 390 -0.91 -16.66 -27.08
N LEU A 391 -0.08 -17.70 -27.13
CA LEU A 391 0.98 -17.96 -26.15
C LEU A 391 2.34 -17.58 -26.74
N SER A 392 3.04 -16.64 -26.11
CA SER A 392 4.35 -16.14 -26.54
C SER A 392 5.34 -16.19 -25.37
N ILE A 393 6.36 -17.04 -25.48
CA ILE A 393 7.48 -17.13 -24.52
C ILE A 393 8.78 -17.06 -25.31
N GLY A 394 9.50 -15.93 -25.22
CA GLY A 394 10.67 -15.76 -26.07
C GLY A 394 11.54 -14.53 -25.82
N ILE A 395 12.80 -14.63 -26.24
CA ILE A 395 13.83 -13.63 -25.95
C ILE A 395 14.07 -13.56 -24.43
N ASN A 396 14.19 -14.74 -23.82
CA ASN A 396 14.51 -14.92 -22.40
C ASN A 396 15.80 -15.74 -22.32
N ASP A 397 16.94 -15.05 -22.26
CA ASP A 397 18.29 -15.64 -22.42
C ASP A 397 18.67 -16.65 -21.33
N ALA A 398 18.16 -16.46 -20.11
CA ALA A 398 18.40 -17.33 -18.95
C ALA A 398 17.33 -18.43 -18.74
N LEU A 399 16.30 -18.52 -19.59
CA LEU A 399 15.17 -19.42 -19.37
C LEU A 399 15.59 -20.89 -19.56
N ILE A 400 15.58 -21.65 -18.46
CA ILE A 400 15.92 -23.08 -18.40
C ILE A 400 14.73 -23.98 -18.05
N GLY A 401 13.72 -23.44 -17.37
CA GLY A 401 12.55 -24.19 -16.90
C GLY A 401 11.26 -23.70 -17.54
N LEU A 402 10.46 -24.63 -18.06
CA LEU A 402 9.09 -24.34 -18.52
C LEU A 402 8.17 -25.49 -18.11
N ASN A 403 7.19 -25.19 -17.26
CA ASN A 403 6.15 -26.11 -16.83
C ASN A 403 4.77 -25.53 -17.15
N LEU A 404 4.06 -26.19 -18.06
CA LEU A 404 2.70 -25.88 -18.51
C LEU A 404 1.86 -27.18 -18.55
N ALA A 405 2.03 -28.04 -17.54
CA ALA A 405 1.53 -29.43 -17.56
C ALA A 405 0.01 -29.58 -17.73
N SER A 406 -0.80 -28.59 -17.33
CA SER A 406 -2.25 -28.62 -17.52
C SER A 406 -2.75 -27.95 -18.82
N LEU A 407 -1.86 -27.36 -19.63
CA LEU A 407 -2.25 -26.50 -20.76
C LEU A 407 -2.90 -27.32 -21.88
N ALA A 408 -4.23 -27.24 -21.96
CA ALA A 408 -5.04 -28.03 -22.88
C ALA A 408 -5.60 -27.21 -24.06
N ASN A 409 -5.62 -25.88 -23.97
CA ASN A 409 -6.26 -25.03 -24.98
C ASN A 409 -5.54 -23.69 -25.18
N VAL A 410 -5.09 -23.43 -26.40
CA VAL A 410 -4.65 -22.10 -26.87
C VAL A 410 -5.48 -21.77 -28.11
N GLN A 411 -6.24 -20.67 -28.11
CA GLN A 411 -7.13 -20.38 -29.26
C GLN A 411 -6.36 -19.87 -30.49
N GLY A 412 -5.24 -19.18 -30.27
CA GLY A 412 -4.39 -18.61 -31.29
C GLY A 412 -3.12 -19.44 -31.54
N ASN A 413 -2.06 -18.74 -31.89
CA ASN A 413 -0.74 -19.32 -32.18
C ASN A 413 0.09 -19.51 -30.91
N VAL A 414 1.06 -20.43 -30.98
CA VAL A 414 2.03 -20.69 -29.90
C VAL A 414 3.44 -20.41 -30.41
N SER A 415 4.15 -19.49 -29.77
CA SER A 415 5.52 -19.12 -30.08
C SER A 415 6.39 -19.24 -28.84
N ILE A 416 7.06 -20.39 -28.67
CA ILE A 416 8.00 -20.65 -27.57
C ILE A 416 9.40 -20.75 -28.18
N GLY A 417 10.07 -19.61 -28.39
CA GLY A 417 11.29 -19.54 -29.21
C GLY A 417 12.24 -18.40 -28.81
N SER A 418 13.49 -18.46 -29.26
CA SER A 418 14.58 -17.56 -28.82
C SER A 418 14.82 -17.61 -27.31
N ASN A 419 14.80 -18.80 -26.73
CA ASN A 419 15.17 -19.08 -25.33
C ASN A 419 16.40 -20.01 -25.35
N PRO A 420 17.63 -19.49 -25.53
CA PRO A 420 18.80 -20.29 -25.91
C PRO A 420 19.25 -21.35 -24.90
N GLN A 421 18.72 -21.33 -23.67
CA GLN A 421 18.98 -22.33 -22.63
C GLN A 421 17.80 -23.30 -22.37
N LEU A 422 16.63 -23.06 -22.96
CA LEU A 422 15.44 -23.89 -22.77
C LEU A 422 15.50 -25.12 -23.67
N SER A 423 15.30 -26.32 -23.11
CA SER A 423 15.31 -27.57 -23.88
C SER A 423 14.27 -27.55 -25.00
N HIS A 424 14.71 -27.79 -26.24
CA HIS A 424 13.77 -27.95 -27.35
C HIS A 424 12.81 -29.15 -27.15
N CYS A 425 13.22 -30.18 -26.40
CA CYS A 425 12.37 -31.33 -26.12
C CYS A 425 11.21 -30.99 -25.17
N GLN A 426 11.41 -30.13 -24.18
CA GLN A 426 10.32 -29.59 -23.35
C GLN A 426 9.31 -28.81 -24.20
N VAL A 427 9.80 -28.04 -25.17
CA VAL A 427 8.96 -27.23 -26.07
C VAL A 427 8.15 -28.10 -27.03
N LEU A 428 8.74 -29.18 -27.57
CA LEU A 428 8.01 -30.15 -28.40
C LEU A 428 6.97 -30.95 -27.60
N ALA A 429 7.22 -31.26 -26.33
CA ALA A 429 6.23 -31.94 -25.48
C ALA A 429 4.95 -31.09 -25.29
N ILE A 430 5.09 -29.76 -25.17
CA ILE A 430 3.95 -28.82 -25.11
C ILE A 430 3.20 -28.79 -26.45
N GLN A 431 3.90 -28.87 -27.58
CA GLN A 431 3.27 -28.98 -28.90
C GLN A 431 2.44 -30.26 -29.01
N GLU A 432 3.03 -31.42 -28.68
CA GLU A 432 2.34 -32.72 -28.72
C GLU A 432 1.13 -32.76 -27.78
N GLN A 433 1.26 -32.19 -26.58
CA GLN A 433 0.16 -32.04 -25.62
C GLN A 433 -1.04 -31.29 -26.24
N LEU A 434 -0.80 -30.13 -26.87
CA LEU A 434 -1.84 -29.33 -27.52
C LEU A 434 -2.43 -30.01 -28.76
N GLU A 435 -1.59 -30.56 -29.64
CA GLU A 435 -2.03 -31.28 -30.85
C GLU A 435 -2.87 -32.53 -30.49
N SER A 436 -2.50 -33.25 -29.43
CA SER A 436 -3.29 -34.38 -28.92
C SER A 436 -4.66 -33.97 -28.36
N GLY A 437 -4.79 -32.72 -27.90
CA GLY A 437 -6.03 -32.08 -27.52
C GLY A 437 -6.87 -31.57 -28.71
N GLY A 438 -6.35 -31.64 -29.93
CA GLY A 438 -7.02 -31.17 -31.15
C GLY A 438 -6.76 -29.70 -31.49
N TRP A 439 -5.66 -29.11 -31.02
CA TRP A 439 -5.22 -27.78 -31.43
C TRP A 439 -4.69 -27.78 -32.88
N GLU A 440 -5.05 -26.74 -33.66
CA GLU A 440 -4.71 -26.59 -35.10
C GLU A 440 -4.00 -25.25 -35.42
N GLY A 441 -3.43 -24.56 -34.42
CA GLY A 441 -2.76 -23.26 -34.59
C GLY A 441 -1.34 -23.35 -35.16
N GLU A 442 -0.71 -22.19 -35.43
CA GLU A 442 0.70 -22.17 -35.86
C GLU A 442 1.63 -22.29 -34.64
N PHE A 443 2.62 -23.20 -34.73
CA PHE A 443 3.66 -23.40 -33.72
C PHE A 443 5.02 -22.88 -34.18
N ALA A 444 5.71 -22.12 -33.33
CA ALA A 444 7.05 -21.60 -33.60
C ALA A 444 8.01 -21.84 -32.41
N SER A 445 9.13 -22.52 -32.67
CA SER A 445 10.10 -22.95 -31.63
C SER A 445 11.58 -22.75 -31.97
N ASN A 446 11.87 -21.90 -32.96
CA ASN A 446 13.24 -21.59 -33.38
C ASN A 446 14.02 -20.83 -32.28
N GLY A 447 15.30 -21.15 -32.12
CA GLY A 447 16.21 -20.42 -31.20
C GLY A 447 16.23 -20.93 -29.76
N ASN A 448 15.69 -22.13 -29.49
CA ASN A 448 15.84 -22.83 -28.22
C ASN A 448 17.10 -23.72 -28.21
N LEU A 449 17.43 -24.33 -27.06
CA LEU A 449 18.58 -25.23 -26.92
C LEU A 449 18.37 -26.50 -27.76
N ALA A 450 19.24 -26.70 -28.75
CA ALA A 450 19.16 -27.83 -29.68
C ALA A 450 19.64 -29.13 -29.02
N GLU A 451 18.73 -30.08 -28.84
CA GLU A 451 18.95 -31.37 -28.17
C GLU A 451 18.35 -32.51 -29.01
N ASN A 452 18.70 -33.75 -28.68
CA ASN A 452 18.06 -34.91 -29.32
C ASN A 452 16.91 -35.42 -28.45
N CYS A 453 15.72 -35.56 -29.03
CA CYS A 453 14.48 -35.91 -28.34
C CYS A 453 13.98 -37.34 -28.67
N ASP A 454 14.87 -38.20 -29.19
CA ASP A 454 14.63 -39.62 -29.53
C ASP A 454 14.38 -40.53 -28.31
#